data_AF-A0A1B6AGY6-F1
#
_entry.id   AF-A0A1B6AGY6-F1
#
_cell.length_a   1.000
_cell.length_b   1.000
_cell.length_c   1.000
_cell.angle_alpha   90.00
_cell.angle_beta   90.00
_cell.angle_gamma   90.00
#
_symmetry.space_group_name_H-M   'P 1'
#
loop_
_entity.id
_entity.type
_entity.pdbx_description
1 polymer ?
#
loop_
_entity_poly.entity_id
_entity_poly.type
_entity_poly.pdbx_seq_one_letter_code
_entity_poly.pdbx_strand_id
1 'polypeptide(L)'
;MVTGRLMARAMFHVKHGRGAVTVLAVLGAVALLPGTVGTASADTIPAYRMADGATAVKGTPGADDAPQLHPGLHTDAIRRGEQKHYAVTLDDRHSAYFSVVAAPLPGTKVEDYKDELTISVQNHEGRTCSADASPTFNGGGMAYPIADYATRRIGADRTSCQQAGPYHVVVTRKGAVTSGPGTWPIELDYVNEPLLKGSAPARPGKGTWSTVAPPAPRTGTTRRTVAGGTGFNDAGSVGPGVWKDHIRPGETRFYRVPVDWGQRLNLSADVSHAPSTSSSRPSASSRPSSPTSPSSPRSAASSAFITDALGLSVYNPARGAVSTDRFVAYRGKQATARKFTAPVDYGNRFHPSHSVSAMRFAGWYYLEVSLHPDTARYFPDGTDLTLGVDVRGTAKPGPGYAEPAGIFSVTPEDRETARDGRTAQEAERSGTLTTVGYAGIGTGAALLVGLGAWTLLARRSASPGPPGRRGGQRDRGEPGQQGEQHQRFGPPQGW
;
A
#
# COMPACT_ATOMS: atom_id res chain seq x y z
N MET A 1 -17.76 -53.97 -25.03
CA MET A 1 -17.44 -54.06 -26.48
C MET A 1 -16.69 -52.78 -26.83
N VAL A 2 -15.37 -52.69 -26.61
CA VAL A 2 -14.25 -53.12 -27.50
C VAL A 2 -14.44 -52.54 -28.91
N THR A 3 -13.71 -51.50 -29.31
CA THR A 3 -12.42 -51.52 -30.06
C THR A 3 -12.18 -50.05 -30.51
N GLY A 4 -11.01 -49.50 -30.80
CA GLY A 4 -9.64 -49.99 -30.97
C GLY A 4 -8.79 -48.84 -31.57
N ARG A 5 -7.53 -48.74 -31.15
CA ARG A 5 -6.50 -47.77 -31.59
C ARG A 5 -6.12 -47.95 -33.06
N LEU A 6 -5.62 -46.88 -33.71
CA LEU A 6 -4.56 -47.00 -34.71
C LEU A 6 -3.46 -45.94 -34.49
N MET A 7 -2.24 -46.43 -34.26
CA MET A 7 -0.98 -45.69 -34.34
C MET A 7 -0.45 -45.77 -35.78
N ALA A 8 0.18 -44.70 -36.27
CA ALA A 8 1.07 -44.76 -37.43
C ALA A 8 2.45 -44.25 -37.04
N ARG A 9 3.41 -45.19 -36.99
CA ARG A 9 4.86 -44.95 -36.98
C ARG A 9 5.32 -44.76 -38.42
N ALA A 10 6.11 -43.74 -38.69
CA ALA A 10 6.94 -43.67 -39.90
C ALA A 10 8.41 -43.66 -39.49
N MET A 11 9.11 -44.76 -39.79
CA MET A 11 10.56 -44.84 -39.84
C MET A 11 11.00 -44.54 -41.28
N PHE A 12 11.95 -43.63 -41.46
CA PHE A 12 12.79 -43.61 -42.66
C PHE A 12 14.25 -43.50 -42.25
N HIS A 13 15.05 -44.43 -42.76
CA HIS A 13 16.51 -44.47 -42.71
C HIS A 13 17.00 -44.53 -44.14
N VAL A 14 17.69 -43.49 -44.63
CA VAL A 14 18.57 -43.56 -45.81
C VAL A 14 19.77 -42.63 -45.62
N LYS A 15 20.91 -43.10 -46.15
CA LYS A 15 22.33 -42.80 -45.92
C LYS A 15 22.86 -41.45 -46.44
N HIS A 16 23.93 -41.00 -45.75
CA HIS A 16 25.13 -40.22 -46.12
C HIS A 16 25.18 -39.40 -47.41
N GLY A 17 25.55 -38.12 -47.27
CA GLY A 17 26.19 -37.34 -48.34
C GLY A 17 26.42 -35.85 -48.02
N ARG A 18 27.65 -35.52 -47.60
CA ARG A 18 28.42 -34.27 -47.83
C ARG A 18 27.69 -32.90 -47.86
N GLY A 19 28.03 -32.08 -46.86
CA GLY A 19 28.54 -30.71 -47.07
C GLY A 19 27.54 -29.60 -47.42
N ALA A 20 27.13 -28.82 -46.42
CA ALA A 20 27.00 -27.35 -46.43
C ALA A 20 26.32 -26.93 -45.11
N VAL A 21 27.06 -26.27 -44.22
CA VAL A 21 26.46 -25.63 -43.04
C VAL A 21 25.88 -24.29 -43.51
N THR A 22 24.61 -24.30 -43.90
CA THR A 22 23.83 -23.10 -44.14
C THR A 22 23.23 -22.65 -42.80
N VAL A 23 23.68 -21.50 -42.30
CA VAL A 23 23.06 -20.83 -41.14
C VAL A 23 21.69 -20.33 -41.57
N LEU A 24 20.62 -21.04 -41.19
CA LEU A 24 19.25 -20.59 -41.38
C LEU A 24 18.86 -19.69 -40.19
N ALA A 25 18.82 -18.39 -40.43
CA ALA A 25 18.19 -17.43 -39.52
C ALA A 25 16.66 -17.68 -39.53
N VAL A 26 16.12 -18.19 -38.42
CA VAL A 26 14.67 -18.33 -38.23
C VAL A 26 14.13 -16.96 -37.82
N LEU A 27 13.62 -16.21 -38.80
CA LEU A 27 12.74 -15.07 -38.59
C LEU A 27 11.40 -15.60 -38.07
N GLY A 28 11.20 -15.53 -36.75
CA GLY A 28 9.91 -15.77 -36.13
C GLY A 28 8.92 -14.67 -36.51
N ALA A 29 7.94 -15.00 -37.35
CA ALA A 29 6.80 -14.14 -37.64
C ALA A 29 5.93 -14.05 -36.37
N VAL A 30 6.00 -12.91 -35.67
CA VAL A 30 5.06 -12.56 -34.60
C VAL A 30 3.74 -12.19 -35.28
N ALA A 31 2.73 -13.04 -35.11
CA ALA A 31 1.36 -12.71 -35.48
C ALA A 31 0.87 -11.55 -34.59
N LEU A 32 0.85 -10.34 -35.16
CA LEU A 32 0.19 -9.18 -34.56
C LEU A 32 -1.32 -9.44 -34.57
N LEU A 33 -1.86 -9.88 -33.43
CA LEU A 33 -3.29 -9.74 -33.17
C LEU A 33 -3.61 -8.24 -33.16
N PRO A 34 -4.68 -7.78 -33.84
CA PRO A 34 -5.11 -6.39 -33.74
C PRO A 34 -5.51 -6.13 -32.30
N GLY A 35 -4.66 -5.38 -31.59
CA GLY A 35 -4.96 -4.88 -30.27
C GLY A 35 -6.26 -4.08 -30.37
N THR A 36 -7.28 -4.52 -29.65
CA THR A 36 -8.40 -3.67 -29.30
C THR A 36 -7.83 -2.50 -28.52
N VAL A 37 -7.61 -1.39 -29.20
CA VAL A 37 -7.38 -0.10 -28.54
C VAL A 37 -8.64 0.13 -27.72
N GLY A 38 -8.53 -0.11 -26.41
CA GLY A 38 -9.60 0.18 -25.47
C GLY A 38 -9.92 1.66 -25.63
N THR A 39 -11.09 1.95 -26.18
CA THR A 39 -11.67 3.28 -26.13
C THR A 39 -11.78 3.62 -24.66
N ALA A 40 -11.01 4.59 -24.18
CA ALA A 40 -11.21 5.18 -22.87
C ALA A 40 -12.64 5.73 -22.82
N SER A 41 -13.55 4.94 -22.23
CA SER A 41 -14.89 5.42 -21.88
C SER A 41 -14.72 6.63 -20.97
N ALA A 42 -15.55 7.66 -21.16
CA ALA A 42 -15.59 8.85 -20.31
C ALA A 42 -15.33 8.48 -18.84
N ASP A 43 -14.18 8.91 -18.30
CA ASP A 43 -13.56 8.27 -17.14
C ASP A 43 -14.48 8.28 -15.92
N THR A 44 -14.98 7.10 -15.56
CA THR A 44 -15.72 6.89 -14.31
C THR A 44 -14.84 7.29 -13.13
N ILE A 45 -15.44 7.81 -12.05
CA ILE A 45 -14.69 8.12 -10.82
C ILE A 45 -14.03 6.83 -10.30
N PRO A 46 -12.72 6.82 -9.99
CA PRO A 46 -12.02 5.61 -9.60
C PRO A 46 -12.59 5.07 -8.28
N ALA A 47 -12.84 3.77 -8.24
CA ALA A 47 -13.17 3.08 -7.01
C ALA A 47 -11.89 2.76 -6.20
N TYR A 48 -12.08 2.42 -4.93
CA TYR A 48 -11.01 1.89 -4.08
C TYR A 48 -10.35 0.67 -4.74
N ARG A 49 -9.02 0.73 -4.86
CA ARG A 49 -8.22 -0.38 -5.37
C ARG A 49 -7.81 -1.29 -4.21
N MET A 50 -8.38 -2.49 -4.21
CA MET A 50 -7.91 -3.58 -3.34
C MET A 50 -6.45 -3.91 -3.65
N ALA A 51 -5.72 -4.42 -2.67
CA ALA A 51 -4.30 -4.72 -2.81
C ALA A 51 -4.07 -5.80 -3.87
N ASP A 52 -3.07 -5.58 -4.72
CA ASP A 52 -2.63 -6.61 -5.65
C ASP A 52 -2.11 -7.82 -4.85
N GLY A 53 -2.66 -9.00 -5.10
CA GLY A 53 -2.29 -10.22 -4.38
C GLY A 53 -3.02 -10.44 -3.05
N ALA A 54 -3.98 -9.60 -2.67
CA ALA A 54 -4.86 -9.90 -1.54
C ALA A 54 -5.63 -11.21 -1.78
N THR A 55 -5.67 -12.07 -0.77
CA THR A 55 -6.30 -13.39 -0.89
C THR A 55 -7.81 -13.29 -0.73
N ALA A 56 -8.57 -13.88 -1.65
CA ALA A 56 -10.02 -13.94 -1.53
C ALA A 56 -10.42 -14.86 -0.37
N VAL A 57 -11.23 -14.34 0.54
CA VAL A 57 -11.81 -15.08 1.67
C VAL A 57 -13.31 -14.85 1.68
N LYS A 58 -14.10 -15.83 2.12
CA LYS A 58 -15.56 -15.70 2.18
C LYS A 58 -16.04 -16.01 3.58
N GLY A 59 -16.23 -14.96 4.38
CA GLY A 59 -16.73 -15.09 5.74
C GLY A 59 -18.11 -15.72 5.79
N THR A 60 -18.40 -16.43 6.87
CA THR A 60 -19.63 -17.20 7.07
C THR A 60 -20.57 -16.53 8.09
N PRO A 61 -21.87 -16.83 8.07
CA PRO A 61 -22.82 -16.29 9.04
C PRO A 61 -22.56 -16.73 10.50
N GLY A 62 -21.80 -17.80 10.72
CA GLY A 62 -21.49 -18.32 12.05
C GLY A 62 -20.03 -18.78 12.17
N ALA A 63 -19.56 -18.94 13.41
CA ALA A 63 -18.17 -19.22 13.74
C ALA A 63 -17.68 -20.63 13.34
N ASP A 64 -18.57 -21.64 13.39
CA ASP A 64 -18.18 -23.05 13.24
C ASP A 64 -17.51 -23.38 11.89
N ASP A 65 -18.00 -22.75 10.81
CA ASP A 65 -17.50 -22.93 9.44
C ASP A 65 -16.66 -21.72 8.96
N ALA A 66 -16.24 -20.84 9.87
CA ALA A 66 -15.54 -19.61 9.50
C ALA A 66 -14.19 -19.92 8.84
N PRO A 67 -13.87 -19.32 7.68
CA PRO A 67 -12.61 -19.57 7.01
C PRO A 67 -11.45 -19.00 7.83
N GLN A 68 -10.29 -19.67 7.75
CA GLN A 68 -9.08 -19.21 8.41
C GLN A 68 -8.56 -17.93 7.74
N LEU A 69 -8.37 -16.89 8.55
CA LEU A 69 -7.69 -15.66 8.17
C LEU A 69 -6.23 -15.75 8.62
N HIS A 70 -5.32 -15.60 7.67
CA HIS A 70 -3.87 -15.59 7.90
C HIS A 70 -3.34 -14.15 7.94
N PRO A 71 -2.15 -13.88 8.52
CA PRO A 71 -1.55 -12.56 8.45
C PRO A 71 -1.44 -12.04 7.00
N GLY A 72 -1.71 -10.75 6.80
CA GLY A 72 -1.74 -10.10 5.48
C GLY A 72 -3.13 -9.68 5.02
N LEU A 73 -3.22 -9.35 3.73
CA LEU A 73 -4.39 -8.71 3.11
C LEU A 73 -5.33 -9.72 2.47
N HIS A 74 -6.63 -9.52 2.67
CA HIS A 74 -7.69 -10.37 2.15
C HIS A 74 -8.84 -9.53 1.59
N THR A 75 -9.61 -10.10 0.68
CA THR A 75 -10.81 -9.45 0.12
C THR A 75 -12.05 -10.31 0.32
N ASP A 76 -13.17 -9.64 0.61
CA ASP A 76 -14.52 -10.22 0.61
C ASP A 76 -15.52 -9.12 0.18
N ALA A 77 -16.83 -9.37 0.31
CA ALA A 77 -17.89 -8.40 0.10
C ALA A 77 -19.02 -8.61 1.10
N ILE A 78 -19.70 -7.54 1.54
CA ILE A 78 -20.71 -7.59 2.61
C ILE A 78 -22.01 -6.87 2.21
N ARG A 79 -23.14 -7.56 2.40
CA ARG A 79 -24.48 -7.02 2.16
C ARG A 79 -25.00 -6.26 3.37
N ARG A 80 -25.98 -5.38 3.15
CA ARG A 80 -26.66 -4.65 4.23
C ARG A 80 -27.33 -5.66 5.16
N GLY A 81 -27.04 -5.57 6.47
CA GLY A 81 -27.55 -6.48 7.49
C GLY A 81 -26.82 -7.82 7.58
N GLU A 82 -25.78 -8.03 6.78
CA GLU A 82 -24.97 -9.26 6.84
C GLU A 82 -23.93 -9.15 7.96
N GLN A 83 -23.72 -10.27 8.65
CA GLN A 83 -22.64 -10.49 9.61
C GLN A 83 -21.79 -11.66 9.09
N LYS A 84 -20.48 -11.49 9.16
CA LYS A 84 -19.48 -12.46 8.70
C LYS A 84 -18.47 -12.76 9.78
N HIS A 85 -18.10 -14.04 9.90
CA HIS A 85 -17.10 -14.55 10.82
C HIS A 85 -15.89 -15.06 10.03
N TYR A 86 -14.71 -14.82 10.58
CA TYR A 86 -13.43 -15.32 10.08
C TYR A 86 -12.68 -15.93 11.26
N ALA A 87 -12.23 -17.17 11.13
CA ALA A 87 -11.46 -17.84 12.17
C ALA A 87 -10.01 -17.34 12.17
N VAL A 88 -9.44 -17.11 13.34
CA VAL A 88 -8.04 -16.73 13.50
C VAL A 88 -7.40 -17.54 14.61
N THR A 89 -6.15 -17.95 14.42
CA THR A 89 -5.36 -18.62 15.44
C THR A 89 -4.30 -17.64 15.94
N LEU A 90 -4.36 -17.30 17.21
CA LEU A 90 -3.48 -16.32 17.84
C LEU A 90 -2.55 -16.98 18.85
N ASP A 91 -1.33 -16.47 18.95
CA ASP A 91 -0.38 -16.86 20.00
C ASP A 91 -0.53 -15.98 21.25
N ASP A 92 0.32 -16.17 22.26
CA ASP A 92 0.39 -15.37 23.48
C ASP A 92 1.55 -14.36 23.48
N ARG A 93 2.14 -14.07 22.32
CA ARG A 93 3.35 -13.23 22.15
C ARG A 93 3.16 -12.01 21.26
N HIS A 94 2.11 -11.97 20.46
CA HIS A 94 1.83 -10.86 19.56
C HIS A 94 0.49 -10.21 19.91
N SER A 95 0.47 -8.87 19.83
CA SER A 95 -0.80 -8.17 19.71
C SER A 95 -1.24 -8.22 18.25
N ALA A 96 -2.49 -8.58 18.00
CA ALA A 96 -3.07 -8.67 16.67
C ALA A 96 -4.02 -7.50 16.41
N TYR A 97 -3.94 -6.95 15.21
CA TYR A 97 -4.80 -5.88 14.71
C TYR A 97 -5.48 -6.36 13.43
N PHE A 98 -6.80 -6.22 13.39
CA PHE A 98 -7.64 -6.65 12.28
C PHE A 98 -8.36 -5.43 11.74
N SER A 99 -7.81 -4.84 10.68
CA SER A 99 -8.44 -3.71 10.02
C SER A 99 -9.38 -4.18 8.94
N VAL A 100 -10.48 -3.45 8.75
CA VAL A 100 -11.41 -3.71 7.65
C VAL A 100 -11.76 -2.38 6.99
N VAL A 101 -11.58 -2.33 5.68
CA VAL A 101 -12.03 -1.24 4.80
C VAL A 101 -13.34 -1.67 4.16
N ALA A 102 -14.40 -0.89 4.27
CA ALA A 102 -15.58 -1.00 3.41
C ALA A 102 -15.53 0.07 2.33
N ALA A 103 -15.61 -0.36 1.07
CA ALA A 103 -15.38 0.51 -0.08
C ALA A 103 -16.57 0.46 -1.07
N PRO A 104 -17.71 1.10 -0.76
CA PRO A 104 -18.78 1.25 -1.74
C PRO A 104 -18.28 1.95 -3.01
N LEU A 105 -18.84 1.58 -4.16
CA LEU A 105 -18.52 2.27 -5.41
C LEU A 105 -18.94 3.75 -5.32
N PRO A 106 -18.17 4.69 -5.93
CA PRO A 106 -18.58 6.09 -6.02
C PRO A 106 -20.01 6.24 -6.56
N GLY A 107 -20.81 7.09 -5.91
CA GLY A 107 -22.23 7.28 -6.24
C GLY A 107 -23.20 6.26 -5.63
N THR A 108 -22.71 5.25 -4.90
CA THR A 108 -23.56 4.37 -4.10
C THR A 108 -24.34 5.18 -3.07
N LYS A 109 -25.64 4.92 -2.92
CA LYS A 109 -26.44 5.56 -1.86
C LYS A 109 -26.04 5.02 -0.49
N VAL A 110 -25.57 5.91 0.38
CA VAL A 110 -25.27 5.65 1.80
C VAL A 110 -26.03 6.64 2.68
N GLU A 111 -26.25 6.28 3.94
CA GLU A 111 -26.87 7.14 4.95
C GLU A 111 -25.92 7.46 6.08
N ASP A 112 -25.72 8.75 6.30
CA ASP A 112 -24.90 9.26 7.39
C ASP A 112 -25.34 8.68 8.74
N TYR A 113 -24.37 8.20 9.51
CA TYR A 113 -24.49 7.60 10.85
C TYR A 113 -25.36 6.35 10.97
N LYS A 114 -26.06 5.93 9.91
CA LYS A 114 -26.92 4.73 9.91
C LYS A 114 -26.31 3.57 9.15
N ASP A 115 -25.57 3.88 8.09
CA ASP A 115 -24.68 2.95 7.44
C ASP A 115 -23.36 2.87 8.22
N GLU A 116 -23.10 1.72 8.81
CA GLU A 116 -21.99 1.45 9.74
C GLU A 116 -21.36 0.10 9.39
N LEU A 117 -20.03 0.02 9.47
CA LEU A 117 -19.31 -1.24 9.52
C LEU A 117 -18.87 -1.48 10.97
N THR A 118 -19.28 -2.59 11.58
CA THR A 118 -18.81 -3.00 12.91
C THR A 118 -17.76 -4.08 12.77
N ILE A 119 -16.65 -3.96 13.50
CA ILE A 119 -15.53 -4.90 13.51
C ILE A 119 -15.27 -5.31 14.96
N SER A 120 -15.23 -6.60 15.23
CA SER A 120 -15.03 -7.16 16.56
C SER A 120 -14.02 -8.31 16.52
N VAL A 121 -13.27 -8.50 17.60
CA VAL A 121 -12.47 -9.71 17.83
C VAL A 121 -13.04 -10.42 19.04
N GLN A 122 -13.43 -11.67 18.87
CA GLN A 122 -14.09 -12.47 19.89
C GLN A 122 -13.29 -13.73 20.21
N ASN A 123 -13.31 -14.15 21.46
CA ASN A 123 -12.80 -15.47 21.85
C ASN A 123 -13.83 -16.57 21.54
N HIS A 124 -13.51 -17.83 21.86
CA HIS A 124 -14.39 -18.97 21.56
C HIS A 124 -15.74 -18.93 22.31
N GLU A 125 -15.85 -18.20 23.42
CA GLU A 125 -17.12 -17.98 24.13
C GLU A 125 -17.90 -16.75 23.63
N GLY A 126 -17.47 -16.12 22.52
CA GLY A 126 -18.12 -14.93 21.95
C GLY A 126 -17.85 -13.64 22.72
N ARG A 127 -16.93 -13.63 23.68
CA ARG A 127 -16.56 -12.43 24.43
C ARG A 127 -15.60 -11.56 23.61
N THR A 128 -15.89 -10.27 23.52
CA THR A 128 -15.05 -9.33 22.78
C THR A 128 -13.74 -9.04 23.50
N CYS A 129 -12.65 -8.96 22.74
CA CYS A 129 -11.29 -8.75 23.24
C CYS A 129 -10.90 -7.28 23.37
N SER A 130 -11.60 -6.39 22.67
CA SER A 130 -11.51 -4.93 22.80
C SER A 130 -12.89 -4.31 22.57
N ALA A 131 -13.00 -2.98 22.71
CA ALA A 131 -14.15 -2.28 22.15
C ALA A 131 -14.25 -2.59 20.64
N ASP A 132 -15.48 -2.71 20.16
CA ASP A 132 -15.74 -2.85 18.72
C ASP A 132 -15.39 -1.54 18.02
N ALA A 133 -14.90 -1.67 16.79
CA ALA A 133 -14.72 -0.52 15.91
C ALA A 133 -15.96 -0.36 15.04
N SER A 134 -16.43 0.87 14.90
CA SER A 134 -17.72 1.20 14.25
C SER A 134 -17.60 2.43 13.35
N PRO A 135 -16.76 2.41 12.29
CA PRO A 135 -16.74 3.49 11.32
C PRO A 135 -18.11 3.66 10.64
N THR A 136 -18.49 4.93 10.43
CA THR A 136 -19.78 5.35 9.85
C THR A 136 -19.56 6.39 8.76
N PHE A 137 -20.52 6.51 7.85
CA PHE A 137 -20.57 7.63 6.90
C PHE A 137 -21.00 8.92 7.59
N ASN A 138 -20.42 10.04 7.19
CA ASN A 138 -20.77 11.37 7.68
C ASN A 138 -20.45 12.48 6.67
N GLY A 139 -20.46 12.13 5.39
CA GLY A 139 -20.12 13.00 4.27
C GLY A 139 -21.32 13.48 3.49
N GLY A 140 -22.47 13.72 4.14
CA GLY A 140 -23.66 14.27 3.47
C GLY A 140 -24.30 13.31 2.46
N GLY A 141 -24.16 12.00 2.67
CA GLY A 141 -24.64 10.97 1.72
C GLY A 141 -23.66 10.61 0.60
N MET A 142 -22.44 11.17 0.60
CA MET A 142 -21.36 10.71 -0.27
C MET A 142 -20.88 9.31 0.14
N ALA A 143 -20.80 8.39 -0.82
CA ALA A 143 -20.06 7.14 -0.66
C ALA A 143 -18.55 7.36 -0.84
N TYR A 144 -17.77 6.94 0.15
CA TYR A 144 -16.31 6.90 0.16
C TYR A 144 -15.84 5.70 1.01
N PRO A 145 -14.58 5.25 0.91
CA PRO A 145 -14.10 4.17 1.76
C PRO A 145 -14.15 4.55 3.25
N ILE A 146 -14.60 3.63 4.10
CA ILE A 146 -14.52 3.78 5.55
C ILE A 146 -13.71 2.62 6.13
N ALA A 147 -12.86 2.89 7.12
CA ALA A 147 -12.00 1.87 7.70
C ALA A 147 -11.81 2.06 9.21
N ASP A 148 -11.60 0.95 9.91
CA ASP A 148 -11.06 0.96 11.27
C ASP A 148 -10.51 -0.44 11.62
N TYR A 149 -10.06 -0.66 12.86
CA TYR A 149 -9.64 -1.99 13.32
C TYR A 149 -10.20 -2.40 14.68
N ALA A 150 -10.32 -3.70 14.89
CA ALA A 150 -10.44 -4.30 16.21
C ALA A 150 -9.12 -4.97 16.63
N THR A 151 -8.92 -5.20 17.93
CA THR A 151 -7.64 -5.67 18.44
C THR A 151 -7.76 -6.81 19.43
N ARG A 152 -6.75 -7.66 19.43
CA ARG A 152 -6.42 -8.53 20.56
C ARG A 152 -5.00 -8.18 21.00
N ARG A 153 -4.87 -7.51 22.14
CA ARG A 153 -3.57 -7.05 22.67
C ARG A 153 -3.04 -7.97 23.77
N ILE A 154 -1.72 -8.17 23.79
CA ILE A 154 -0.99 -8.76 24.91
C ILE A 154 -0.35 -7.65 25.74
N GLY A 155 -0.49 -7.72 27.05
CA GLY A 155 0.14 -6.77 27.96
C GLY A 155 -0.43 -6.82 29.36
N ALA A 156 0.37 -6.38 30.33
CA ALA A 156 -0.02 -6.35 31.74
C ALA A 156 -1.25 -5.46 32.03
N ASP A 157 -1.64 -4.59 31.09
CA ASP A 157 -2.86 -3.78 31.16
C ASP A 157 -4.15 -4.54 30.76
N ARG A 158 -4.03 -5.82 30.39
CA ARG A 158 -5.15 -6.65 29.94
C ARG A 158 -5.47 -7.72 30.99
N THR A 159 -6.75 -8.03 31.13
CA THR A 159 -7.26 -9.05 32.06
C THR A 159 -7.86 -10.26 31.36
N SER A 160 -8.07 -10.19 30.05
CA SER A 160 -8.69 -11.23 29.22
C SER A 160 -8.12 -11.23 27.80
N CYS A 161 -8.46 -12.26 27.02
CA CYS A 161 -8.01 -12.44 25.63
C CYS A 161 -6.49 -12.38 25.46
N GLN A 162 -5.75 -13.09 26.32
CA GLN A 162 -4.28 -13.16 26.26
C GLN A 162 -3.76 -14.57 26.02
N GLN A 163 -4.62 -15.57 26.09
CA GLN A 163 -4.26 -16.95 25.84
C GLN A 163 -4.04 -17.18 24.34
N ALA A 164 -3.07 -18.04 23.99
CA ALA A 164 -2.99 -18.59 22.65
C ALA A 164 -4.23 -19.47 22.37
N GLY A 165 -4.69 -19.51 21.12
CA GLY A 165 -5.82 -20.34 20.72
C GLY A 165 -6.68 -19.75 19.61
N PRO A 166 -7.89 -20.31 19.41
CA PRO A 166 -8.83 -19.83 18.41
C PRO A 166 -9.55 -18.57 18.87
N TYR A 167 -9.67 -17.62 17.96
CA TYR A 167 -10.47 -16.41 18.06
C TYR A 167 -11.23 -16.20 16.74
N HIS A 168 -12.16 -15.26 16.72
CA HIS A 168 -12.91 -14.90 15.54
C HIS A 168 -12.86 -13.40 15.31
N VAL A 169 -12.66 -13.00 14.05
CA VAL A 169 -12.97 -11.65 13.59
C VAL A 169 -14.40 -11.64 13.10
N VAL A 170 -15.21 -10.72 13.62
CA VAL A 170 -16.62 -10.58 13.26
C VAL A 170 -16.82 -9.22 12.59
N VAL A 171 -17.34 -9.23 11.38
CA VAL A 171 -17.59 -8.03 10.57
C VAL A 171 -19.07 -7.96 10.25
N THR A 172 -19.72 -6.87 10.64
CA THR A 172 -21.15 -6.65 10.43
C THR A 172 -21.38 -5.35 9.69
N ARG A 173 -22.23 -5.37 8.65
CA ARG A 173 -22.70 -4.14 8.01
C ARG A 173 -24.10 -3.81 8.52
N LYS A 174 -24.22 -2.72 9.26
CA LYS A 174 -25.52 -2.13 9.61
C LYS A 174 -25.91 -1.09 8.55
N GLY A 175 -27.20 -0.92 8.36
CA GLY A 175 -27.74 0.07 7.41
C GLY A 175 -29.25 0.15 7.53
N ALA A 176 -29.81 1.34 7.33
CA ALA A 176 -31.26 1.53 7.34
C ALA A 176 -31.90 0.91 6.09
N VAL A 177 -33.21 0.66 6.14
CA VAL A 177 -33.96 0.17 4.96
C VAL A 177 -33.92 1.15 3.78
N THR A 178 -33.68 2.43 4.08
CA THR A 178 -33.55 3.53 3.13
C THR A 178 -32.14 3.64 2.51
N SER A 179 -31.13 2.97 3.08
CA SER A 179 -29.77 2.84 2.53
C SER A 179 -29.73 2.02 1.24
N GLY A 180 -28.71 2.22 0.41
CA GLY A 180 -28.53 1.45 -0.82
C GLY A 180 -28.42 -0.07 -0.57
N PRO A 181 -29.10 -0.93 -1.35
CA PRO A 181 -29.07 -2.39 -1.17
C PRO A 181 -27.79 -3.04 -1.71
N GLY A 182 -26.97 -2.29 -2.46
CA GLY A 182 -25.76 -2.79 -3.09
C GLY A 182 -24.79 -3.40 -2.09
N THR A 183 -24.07 -4.45 -2.52
CA THR A 183 -23.02 -5.09 -1.69
C THR A 183 -21.80 -4.17 -1.66
N TRP A 184 -21.13 -4.07 -0.51
CA TRP A 184 -19.87 -3.34 -0.40
C TRP A 184 -18.70 -4.31 -0.49
N PRO A 185 -17.75 -4.09 -1.40
CA PRO A 185 -16.42 -4.70 -1.31
C PRO A 185 -15.78 -4.38 0.05
N ILE A 186 -15.13 -5.37 0.67
CA ILE A 186 -14.34 -5.18 1.87
C ILE A 186 -12.92 -5.72 1.71
N GLU A 187 -11.95 -5.01 2.29
CA GLU A 187 -10.57 -5.44 2.42
C GLU A 187 -10.28 -5.68 3.90
N LEU A 188 -9.74 -6.84 4.26
CA LEU A 188 -9.31 -7.15 5.61
C LEU A 188 -7.78 -7.17 5.66
N ASP A 189 -7.19 -6.62 6.71
CA ASP A 189 -5.75 -6.73 6.98
C ASP A 189 -5.55 -7.31 8.37
N TYR A 190 -4.70 -8.34 8.48
CA TYR A 190 -4.29 -8.92 9.74
C TYR A 190 -2.79 -8.70 9.95
N VAL A 191 -2.44 -7.84 10.91
CA VAL A 191 -1.07 -7.50 11.26
C VAL A 191 -0.75 -7.79 12.73
N ASN A 192 0.50 -8.17 12.99
CA ASN A 192 1.03 -8.46 14.32
C ASN A 192 1.97 -7.35 14.80
N GLU A 193 1.76 -6.87 16.03
CA GLU A 193 2.71 -6.04 16.77
C GLU A 193 3.49 -6.94 17.75
N PRO A 194 4.82 -7.02 17.64
CA PRO A 194 5.65 -7.76 18.59
C PRO A 194 5.58 -7.20 20.00
N LEU A 195 5.91 -8.05 20.98
CA LEU A 195 6.13 -7.59 22.36
C LEU A 195 7.37 -6.69 22.48
N LEU A 196 7.45 -5.99 23.61
CA LEU A 196 8.62 -5.19 23.97
C LEU A 196 9.65 -6.01 24.75
N LYS A 197 10.91 -5.59 24.65
CA LYS A 197 11.99 -5.98 25.55
C LYS A 197 11.77 -5.27 26.89
N GLY A 198 11.11 -5.94 27.82
CA GLY A 198 10.82 -5.41 29.15
C GLY A 198 9.45 -4.75 29.27
N SER A 199 9.32 -3.81 30.21
CA SER A 199 8.03 -3.18 30.54
C SER A 199 7.62 -2.12 29.52
N ALA A 200 6.32 -2.04 29.26
CA ALA A 200 5.73 -0.96 28.46
C ALA A 200 6.01 0.43 29.05
N PRO A 201 6.45 1.42 28.23
CA PRO A 201 6.51 2.81 28.64
C PRO A 201 5.16 3.30 29.18
N ALA A 202 5.19 4.10 30.25
CA ALA A 202 3.99 4.70 30.82
C ALA A 202 3.34 5.69 29.83
N ARG A 203 2.05 5.95 30.03
CA ARG A 203 1.33 7.00 29.31
C ARG A 203 2.01 8.37 29.49
N PRO A 204 2.16 9.19 28.43
CA PRO A 204 2.64 10.56 28.57
C PRO A 204 1.85 11.38 29.60
N GLY A 205 2.56 12.14 30.43
CA GLY A 205 1.96 12.99 31.47
C GLY A 205 1.05 14.08 30.90
N LYS A 206 0.12 14.58 31.72
CA LYS A 206 -0.75 15.72 31.33
C LYS A 206 0.11 16.95 31.01
N GLY A 207 -0.23 17.68 29.96
CA GLY A 207 0.46 18.92 29.56
C GLY A 207 1.82 18.72 28.87
N THR A 208 2.27 17.47 28.66
CA THR A 208 3.52 17.17 27.92
C THR A 208 3.48 17.57 26.45
N TRP A 209 2.29 17.81 25.91
CA TRP A 209 2.07 18.32 24.57
C TRP A 209 0.79 19.17 24.50
N SER A 210 0.75 20.10 23.55
CA SER A 210 -0.39 20.99 23.32
C SER A 210 -1.32 20.45 22.25
N THR A 211 -2.63 20.52 22.51
CA THR A 211 -3.72 20.28 21.54
C THR A 211 -4.01 21.50 20.66
N VAL A 212 -3.43 22.66 20.97
CA VAL A 212 -3.58 23.88 20.17
C VAL A 212 -2.88 23.67 18.84
N ALA A 213 -3.68 23.58 17.78
CA ALA A 213 -3.16 23.44 16.43
C ALA A 213 -2.35 24.71 16.07
N PRO A 214 -1.09 24.57 15.63
CA PRO A 214 -0.35 25.71 15.09
C PRO A 214 -1.03 26.24 13.81
N PRO A 215 -0.57 27.36 13.23
CA PRO A 215 -1.00 27.77 11.90
C PRO A 215 -0.89 26.62 10.88
N ALA A 216 -1.68 26.68 9.82
CA ALA A 216 -1.59 25.71 8.73
C ALA A 216 -0.13 25.62 8.23
N PRO A 217 0.34 24.43 7.81
CA PRO A 217 1.66 24.27 7.24
C PRO A 217 1.94 25.39 6.24
N ARG A 218 3.09 26.07 6.37
CA ARG A 218 3.40 27.20 5.48
C ARG A 218 3.33 26.70 4.04
N THR A 219 2.63 27.46 3.21
CA THR A 219 2.65 27.31 1.75
C THR A 219 4.07 27.58 1.27
N GLY A 220 4.92 26.55 1.27
CA GLY A 220 6.25 26.63 0.69
C GLY A 220 6.17 27.16 -0.74
N THR A 221 7.14 27.98 -1.14
CA THR A 221 7.20 28.54 -2.49
C THR A 221 7.39 27.46 -3.56
N THR A 222 8.02 26.34 -3.20
CA THR A 222 8.17 25.16 -4.05
C THR A 222 7.03 24.18 -3.79
N ARG A 223 6.10 24.09 -4.73
CA ARG A 223 5.03 23.09 -4.72
C ARG A 223 5.47 21.89 -5.55
N ARG A 224 5.45 20.70 -4.97
CA ARG A 224 5.74 19.44 -5.68
C ARG A 224 4.44 18.82 -6.16
N THR A 225 4.48 18.12 -7.29
CA THR A 225 3.33 17.32 -7.75
C THR A 225 3.40 15.95 -7.11
N VAL A 226 2.25 15.40 -6.75
CA VAL A 226 2.07 14.00 -6.34
C VAL A 226 0.81 13.48 -7.01
N ALA A 227 0.73 12.17 -7.22
CA ALA A 227 -0.51 11.49 -7.57
C ALA A 227 -0.99 10.69 -6.35
N GLY A 228 -2.14 11.07 -5.79
CA GLY A 228 -2.81 10.28 -4.76
C GLY A 228 -3.37 8.98 -5.34
N GLY A 229 -3.26 7.90 -4.58
CA GLY A 229 -3.83 6.59 -4.91
C GLY A 229 -5.35 6.57 -4.70
N THR A 230 -5.96 5.41 -4.90
CA THR A 230 -7.40 5.20 -4.64
C THR A 230 -7.68 4.41 -3.35
N GLY A 231 -6.64 3.89 -2.69
CA GLY A 231 -6.75 3.18 -1.42
C GLY A 231 -5.47 3.16 -0.59
N PHE A 232 -5.46 2.39 0.49
CA PHE A 232 -4.28 2.24 1.36
C PHE A 232 -3.08 1.64 0.63
N ASN A 233 -3.34 0.78 -0.35
CA ASN A 233 -2.34 -0.06 -1.02
C ASN A 233 -1.52 0.70 -2.08
N ASP A 234 -2.10 1.75 -2.69
CA ASP A 234 -1.48 2.56 -3.73
C ASP A 234 -1.33 4.04 -3.33
N ALA A 235 -1.46 4.34 -2.04
CA ALA A 235 -1.39 5.69 -1.50
C ALA A 235 -0.08 6.40 -1.92
N GLY A 236 -0.21 7.63 -2.42
CA GLY A 236 0.93 8.47 -2.81
C GLY A 236 1.75 8.89 -1.59
N SER A 237 3.06 8.66 -1.61
CA SER A 237 3.90 9.00 -0.44
C SER A 237 4.18 10.51 -0.45
N VAL A 238 4.01 11.16 0.70
CA VAL A 238 4.23 12.61 0.84
C VAL A 238 4.98 12.92 2.13
N GLY A 239 6.09 13.63 2.00
CA GLY A 239 6.89 14.14 3.11
C GLY A 239 6.50 15.58 3.50
N PRO A 240 7.21 16.19 4.46
CA PRO A 240 6.99 17.58 4.83
C PRO A 240 7.08 18.53 3.62
N GLY A 241 6.11 19.43 3.48
CA GLY A 241 6.03 20.41 2.38
C GLY A 241 4.63 20.61 1.84
N VAL A 242 4.54 21.20 0.65
CA VAL A 242 3.29 21.46 -0.07
C VAL A 242 3.26 20.61 -1.33
N TRP A 243 2.17 19.88 -1.50
CA TRP A 243 1.95 18.96 -2.60
C TRP A 243 0.71 19.37 -3.38
N LYS A 244 0.80 19.25 -4.70
CA LYS A 244 -0.31 19.47 -5.63
C LYS A 244 -0.76 18.14 -6.22
N ASP A 245 -2.07 17.98 -6.28
CA ASP A 245 -2.74 16.95 -7.04
C ASP A 245 -4.03 17.54 -7.65
N HIS A 246 -4.81 16.73 -8.33
CA HIS A 246 -6.10 17.08 -8.88
C HIS A 246 -7.15 16.09 -8.38
N ILE A 247 -8.33 16.59 -8.02
CA ILE A 247 -9.42 15.77 -7.50
C ILE A 247 -10.74 16.13 -8.18
N ARG A 248 -11.51 15.11 -8.56
CA ARG A 248 -12.82 15.25 -9.20
C ARG A 248 -13.97 15.13 -8.19
N PRO A 249 -15.13 15.74 -8.45
CA PRO A 249 -16.32 15.54 -7.62
C PRO A 249 -16.68 14.05 -7.51
N GLY A 250 -16.91 13.59 -6.28
CA GLY A 250 -17.19 12.18 -5.97
C GLY A 250 -15.94 11.32 -5.77
N GLU A 251 -14.74 11.84 -6.05
CA GLU A 251 -13.48 11.11 -5.93
C GLU A 251 -12.93 11.12 -4.50
N THR A 252 -12.23 10.05 -4.15
CA THR A 252 -11.44 9.93 -2.91
C THR A 252 -10.00 9.63 -3.28
N ARG A 253 -9.05 10.37 -2.70
CA ARG A 253 -7.61 10.23 -2.91
C ARG A 253 -6.90 9.81 -1.62
N PHE A 254 -5.93 8.90 -1.75
CA PHE A 254 -5.13 8.41 -0.62
C PHE A 254 -3.67 8.83 -0.73
N TYR A 255 -3.12 9.28 0.41
CA TYR A 255 -1.71 9.62 0.58
C TYR A 255 -1.16 8.95 1.84
N ARG A 256 0.16 8.90 1.98
CA ARG A 256 0.81 8.38 3.18
C ARG A 256 2.02 9.21 3.60
N VAL A 257 2.16 9.42 4.91
CA VAL A 257 3.23 10.21 5.54
C VAL A 257 3.95 9.32 6.55
N PRO A 258 5.29 9.20 6.51
CA PRO A 258 6.02 8.47 7.53
C PRO A 258 6.13 9.34 8.78
N VAL A 259 5.69 8.82 9.92
CA VAL A 259 5.71 9.53 11.21
C VAL A 259 6.38 8.65 12.25
N ASP A 260 7.48 9.14 12.81
CA ASP A 260 8.30 8.39 13.76
C ASP A 260 7.89 8.70 15.21
N TRP A 261 8.42 7.92 16.15
CA TRP A 261 8.22 8.12 17.58
C TRP A 261 8.57 9.56 18.01
N GLY A 262 7.70 10.16 18.82
CA GLY A 262 7.82 11.55 19.26
C GLY A 262 7.37 12.61 18.24
N GLN A 263 7.07 12.22 17.00
CA GLN A 263 6.59 13.14 15.96
C GLN A 263 5.05 13.21 15.91
N ARG A 264 4.50 14.23 15.26
CA ARG A 264 3.05 14.40 15.02
C ARG A 264 2.78 15.12 13.71
N LEU A 265 1.54 15.04 13.26
CA LEU A 265 1.07 15.61 12.01
C LEU A 265 0.34 16.94 12.24
N ASN A 266 0.65 17.93 11.43
CA ASN A 266 -0.16 19.12 11.17
C ASN A 266 -0.43 19.17 9.66
N LEU A 267 -1.69 19.04 9.28
CA LEU A 267 -2.11 18.77 7.91
C LEU A 267 -3.14 19.81 7.45
N SER A 268 -3.10 20.13 6.15
CA SER A 268 -4.20 20.80 5.46
C SER A 268 -4.46 20.17 4.10
N ALA A 269 -5.73 20.09 3.72
CA ALA A 269 -6.16 19.83 2.36
C ALA A 269 -6.99 21.04 1.91
N ASP A 270 -6.62 21.62 0.79
CA ASP A 270 -7.18 22.85 0.26
C ASP A 270 -7.70 22.62 -1.16
N VAL A 271 -8.95 23.00 -1.41
CA VAL A 271 -9.49 23.09 -2.78
C VAL A 271 -9.66 24.54 -3.17
N SER A 272 -9.36 24.84 -4.43
CA SER A 272 -9.28 26.21 -4.96
C SER A 272 -10.59 26.99 -4.87
N HIS A 273 -10.51 28.31 -5.08
CA HIS A 273 -11.70 29.11 -5.36
C HIS A 273 -12.29 28.69 -6.71
N ALA A 274 -13.62 28.73 -6.86
CA ALA A 274 -14.24 28.55 -8.16
C ALA A 274 -13.76 29.67 -9.09
N PRO A 275 -13.42 29.39 -10.36
CA PRO A 275 -13.12 30.45 -11.31
C PRO A 275 -14.32 31.39 -11.34
N SER A 276 -14.09 32.68 -11.11
CA SER A 276 -15.14 33.67 -11.28
C SER A 276 -15.58 33.57 -12.74
N THR A 277 -16.82 33.14 -12.97
CA THR A 277 -17.40 33.27 -14.30
C THR A 277 -17.31 34.76 -14.64
N SER A 278 -16.42 35.10 -15.55
CA SER A 278 -16.39 36.45 -16.12
C SER A 278 -17.78 36.62 -16.70
N SER A 279 -18.57 37.50 -16.08
CA SER A 279 -19.80 37.96 -16.67
C SER A 279 -19.41 38.61 -18.00
N SER A 280 -19.52 37.83 -19.08
CA SER A 280 -19.53 38.34 -20.42
C SER A 280 -20.76 39.25 -20.50
N ARG A 281 -20.52 40.50 -20.13
CA ARG A 281 -21.46 41.62 -20.26
C ARG A 281 -21.84 41.66 -21.73
N PRO A 282 -23.09 41.38 -22.12
CA PRO A 282 -23.52 41.65 -23.48
C PRO A 282 -23.31 43.14 -23.71
N SER A 283 -22.52 43.47 -24.73
CA SER A 283 -22.36 44.84 -25.20
C SER A 283 -23.75 45.42 -25.49
N ALA A 284 -24.09 46.49 -24.77
CA ALA A 284 -25.34 47.20 -24.95
C ALA A 284 -25.38 47.86 -26.33
N SER A 285 -26.43 47.64 -27.11
CA SER A 285 -26.91 48.61 -28.10
C SER A 285 -28.32 48.23 -28.59
N SER A 286 -29.32 48.46 -27.75
CA SER A 286 -30.65 48.83 -28.24
C SER A 286 -31.46 49.54 -27.16
N ARG A 287 -31.87 50.74 -27.54
CA ARG A 287 -32.56 51.79 -26.79
C ARG A 287 -33.97 51.33 -26.36
N PRO A 288 -34.44 51.58 -25.11
CA PRO A 288 -35.82 51.30 -24.74
C PRO A 288 -36.70 52.54 -24.88
N SER A 289 -37.86 52.37 -25.50
CA SER A 289 -39.02 53.24 -25.36
C SER A 289 -40.10 52.48 -24.60
N SER A 290 -40.67 53.14 -23.58
CA SER A 290 -41.88 52.83 -22.79
C SER A 290 -41.69 52.11 -21.45
N PRO A 291 -42.32 52.60 -20.36
CA PRO A 291 -42.28 51.99 -19.04
C PRO A 291 -43.48 51.07 -18.81
N THR A 292 -43.21 49.79 -18.58
CA THR A 292 -44.17 48.91 -17.91
C THR A 292 -43.40 48.04 -16.93
N SER A 293 -43.62 48.29 -15.64
CA SER A 293 -43.26 47.37 -14.56
C SER A 293 -43.80 45.98 -14.87
N PRO A 294 -43.00 44.94 -14.62
CA PRO A 294 -43.23 44.20 -13.38
C PRO A 294 -41.94 44.02 -12.59
N SER A 295 -42.10 44.05 -11.26
CA SER A 295 -41.13 43.62 -10.28
C SER A 295 -40.64 42.20 -10.61
N SER A 296 -39.54 42.11 -11.35
CA SER A 296 -38.75 40.89 -11.44
C SER A 296 -38.02 40.71 -10.12
N PRO A 297 -38.23 39.61 -9.37
CA PRO A 297 -37.31 39.28 -8.30
C PRO A 297 -35.97 39.00 -8.98
N ARG A 298 -35.01 39.89 -8.70
CA ARG A 298 -33.59 39.70 -8.95
C ARG A 298 -33.25 38.31 -8.40
N SER A 299 -33.16 37.32 -9.28
CA SER A 299 -32.60 36.02 -8.95
C SER A 299 -31.15 36.30 -8.58
N ALA A 300 -30.93 36.57 -7.29
CA ALA A 300 -29.65 36.31 -6.68
C ALA A 300 -29.38 34.86 -7.01
N ALA A 301 -28.49 34.60 -7.95
CA ALA A 301 -27.89 33.29 -8.12
C ALA A 301 -27.28 32.99 -6.74
N SER A 302 -28.04 32.28 -5.90
CA SER A 302 -27.56 31.84 -4.62
C SER A 302 -26.38 30.94 -4.94
N SER A 303 -25.17 31.39 -4.61
CA SER A 303 -24.00 30.53 -4.71
C SER A 303 -24.31 29.29 -3.88
N ALA A 304 -24.57 28.16 -4.55
CA ALA A 304 -25.14 26.97 -3.96
C ALA A 304 -24.24 26.37 -2.87
N PHE A 305 -24.53 26.72 -1.62
CA PHE A 305 -23.79 26.26 -0.44
C PHE A 305 -23.75 24.73 -0.37
N ILE A 306 -22.55 24.16 -0.21
CA ILE A 306 -22.35 22.73 0.03
C ILE A 306 -21.91 22.58 1.49
N THR A 307 -22.72 21.93 2.33
CA THR A 307 -22.41 21.77 3.76
C THR A 307 -21.20 20.86 3.97
N ASP A 308 -21.16 19.75 3.23
CA ASP A 308 -20.16 18.70 3.37
C ASP A 308 -19.41 18.58 2.05
N ALA A 309 -18.40 19.43 1.82
CA ALA A 309 -17.74 19.52 0.52
C ALA A 309 -16.41 18.77 0.45
N LEU A 310 -15.56 18.95 1.47
CA LEU A 310 -14.20 18.41 1.49
C LEU A 310 -13.92 17.68 2.81
N GLY A 311 -13.59 16.39 2.74
CA GLY A 311 -13.11 15.57 3.86
C GLY A 311 -11.57 15.47 3.89
N LEU A 312 -10.99 15.31 5.08
CA LEU A 312 -9.58 14.95 5.31
C LEU A 312 -9.46 14.03 6.54
N SER A 313 -9.42 12.73 6.32
CA SER A 313 -9.32 11.71 7.37
C SER A 313 -7.88 11.25 7.55
N VAL A 314 -7.55 10.80 8.75
CA VAL A 314 -6.21 10.30 9.10
C VAL A 314 -6.34 8.92 9.70
N TYR A 315 -5.60 7.96 9.15
CA TYR A 315 -5.51 6.59 9.66
C TYR A 315 -4.08 6.29 10.10
N ASN A 316 -3.94 5.47 11.14
CA ASN A 316 -2.65 5.02 11.64
C ASN A 316 -2.09 3.84 10.82
N PRO A 317 -0.87 3.35 11.09
CA PRO A 317 -0.26 2.25 10.35
C PRO A 317 -1.09 0.95 10.30
N ALA A 318 -1.88 0.67 11.35
CA ALA A 318 -2.80 -0.47 11.38
C ALA A 318 -4.17 -0.16 10.71
N ARG A 319 -4.26 0.92 9.92
CA ARG A 319 -5.46 1.41 9.21
C ARG A 319 -6.64 1.75 10.11
N GLY A 320 -6.39 2.07 11.38
CA GLY A 320 -7.41 2.54 12.32
C GLY A 320 -7.56 4.05 12.29
N ALA A 321 -8.78 4.54 12.45
CA ALA A 321 -9.05 5.97 12.36
C ALA A 321 -8.39 6.74 13.53
N VAL A 322 -7.56 7.73 13.23
CA VAL A 322 -6.99 8.64 14.26
C VAL A 322 -7.99 9.76 14.56
N SER A 323 -8.57 10.30 13.51
CA SER A 323 -9.64 11.28 13.61
C SER A 323 -10.62 10.98 12.50
N THR A 324 -11.83 10.56 12.87
CA THR A 324 -12.94 10.47 11.92
C THR A 324 -13.44 11.88 11.61
N ASP A 325 -13.72 12.10 10.34
CA ASP A 325 -13.88 13.44 9.78
C ASP A 325 -15.13 14.19 10.21
N ARG A 326 -15.09 15.50 9.95
CA ARG A 326 -16.28 16.30 9.63
C ARG A 326 -15.92 17.00 8.33
N PHE A 327 -16.69 16.78 7.27
CA PHE A 327 -16.49 17.49 6.01
C PHE A 327 -16.61 19.00 6.26
N VAL A 328 -15.79 19.78 5.55
CA VAL A 328 -15.88 21.24 5.60
C VAL A 328 -16.74 21.76 4.45
N ALA A 329 -17.45 22.85 4.72
CA ALA A 329 -18.39 23.42 3.78
C ALA A 329 -17.70 24.24 2.68
N TYR A 330 -18.33 24.31 1.51
CA TYR A 330 -17.86 25.10 0.37
C TYR A 330 -18.92 26.14 -0.06
N ARG A 331 -18.47 27.38 -0.24
CA ARG A 331 -19.31 28.57 -0.53
C ARG A 331 -18.86 29.31 -1.80
N GLY A 332 -18.19 28.63 -2.73
CA GLY A 332 -17.52 29.28 -3.87
C GLY A 332 -16.20 29.96 -3.52
N LYS A 333 -15.74 29.83 -2.27
CA LYS A 333 -14.42 30.25 -1.79
C LYS A 333 -13.62 29.03 -1.35
N GLN A 334 -12.29 29.14 -1.33
CA GLN A 334 -11.39 28.07 -0.90
C GLN A 334 -11.90 27.40 0.38
N ALA A 335 -11.98 26.07 0.34
CA ALA A 335 -12.26 25.25 1.50
C ALA A 335 -10.98 24.57 1.95
N THR A 336 -10.73 24.62 3.26
CA THR A 336 -9.55 24.05 3.90
C THR A 336 -10.00 23.08 4.98
N ALA A 337 -9.74 21.79 4.77
CA ALA A 337 -9.84 20.78 5.83
C ALA A 337 -8.49 20.70 6.56
N ARG A 338 -8.49 20.64 7.89
CA ARG A 338 -7.26 20.61 8.70
C ARG A 338 -7.28 19.46 9.70
N LYS A 339 -6.09 18.90 9.98
CA LYS A 339 -5.89 17.90 11.03
C LYS A 339 -4.63 18.16 11.83
N PHE A 340 -4.70 17.91 13.13
CA PHE A 340 -3.57 18.01 14.04
C PHE A 340 -3.62 16.85 15.03
N THR A 341 -2.54 16.10 15.16
CA THR A 341 -2.51 14.86 15.94
C THR A 341 -1.70 14.99 17.23
N ALA A 342 -1.92 14.05 18.15
CA ALA A 342 -1.03 13.84 19.27
C ALA A 342 0.35 13.34 18.78
N PRO A 343 1.44 13.57 19.52
CA PRO A 343 2.72 12.90 19.27
C PRO A 343 2.56 11.39 19.27
N VAL A 344 3.22 10.72 18.33
CA VAL A 344 3.37 9.27 18.29
C VAL A 344 4.11 8.84 19.55
N ASP A 345 3.46 8.02 20.38
CA ASP A 345 4.03 7.53 21.63
C ASP A 345 3.41 6.17 21.98
N TYR A 346 4.23 5.19 22.33
CA TYR A 346 3.75 3.84 22.63
C TYR A 346 2.75 3.86 23.80
N GLY A 347 2.98 4.70 24.80
CA GLY A 347 2.13 4.87 25.98
C GLY A 347 0.77 5.49 25.67
N ASN A 348 0.55 6.04 24.47
CA ASN A 348 -0.77 6.51 24.05
C ASN A 348 -1.81 5.39 24.04
N ARG A 349 -1.40 4.12 23.95
CA ARG A 349 -2.30 2.95 24.03
C ARG A 349 -3.15 2.87 25.31
N PHE A 350 -2.73 3.58 26.37
CA PHE A 350 -3.44 3.69 27.65
C PHE A 350 -4.26 4.98 27.77
N HIS A 351 -4.33 5.79 26.71
CA HIS A 351 -5.08 7.03 26.68
C HIS A 351 -6.57 6.76 26.40
N PRO A 352 -7.52 7.35 27.16
CA PRO A 352 -8.95 7.11 26.97
C PRO A 352 -9.53 7.81 25.74
N SER A 353 -8.97 8.97 25.35
CA SER A 353 -9.35 9.62 24.09
C SER A 353 -8.82 8.83 22.90
N HIS A 354 -9.72 8.40 22.02
CA HIS A 354 -9.42 7.62 20.84
C HIS A 354 -8.38 8.29 19.94
N SER A 355 -8.51 9.59 19.68
CA SER A 355 -7.63 10.32 18.76
C SER A 355 -6.18 10.43 19.25
N VAL A 356 -5.97 10.34 20.56
CA VAL A 356 -4.63 10.22 21.13
C VAL A 356 -4.20 8.76 21.12
N SER A 357 -5.08 7.85 21.52
CA SER A 357 -4.78 6.42 21.59
C SER A 357 -4.37 5.83 20.25
N ALA A 358 -4.97 6.29 19.14
CA ALA A 358 -4.64 5.88 17.79
C ALA A 358 -3.23 6.34 17.34
N MET A 359 -2.62 7.32 18.03
CA MET A 359 -1.24 7.77 17.81
C MET A 359 -0.22 6.91 18.59
N ARG A 360 -0.41 5.59 18.62
CA ARG A 360 0.44 4.65 19.40
C ARG A 360 1.51 3.92 18.59
N PHE A 361 1.64 4.24 17.30
CA PHE A 361 2.49 3.53 16.36
C PHE A 361 3.38 4.51 15.60
N ALA A 362 4.67 4.21 15.46
CA ALA A 362 5.44 4.78 14.36
C ALA A 362 5.08 4.07 13.05
N GLY A 363 5.28 4.71 11.90
CA GLY A 363 5.09 4.11 10.58
C GLY A 363 4.37 5.02 9.61
N TRP A 364 3.76 4.41 8.60
CA TRP A 364 2.97 5.12 7.59
C TRP A 364 1.59 5.50 8.14
N TYR A 365 1.34 6.81 8.22
CA TYR A 365 0.01 7.36 8.47
C TYR A 365 -0.65 7.71 7.15
N TYR A 366 -1.91 7.32 6.96
CA TYR A 366 -2.62 7.50 5.71
C TYR A 366 -3.57 8.69 5.78
N LEU A 367 -3.65 9.45 4.70
CA LEU A 367 -4.54 10.58 4.54
C LEU A 367 -5.56 10.24 3.46
N GLU A 368 -6.83 10.35 3.78
CA GLU A 368 -7.94 10.16 2.84
C GLU A 368 -8.60 11.52 2.60
N VAL A 369 -8.61 11.97 1.34
CA VAL A 369 -9.20 13.24 0.93
C VAL A 369 -10.37 12.95 -0.01
N SER A 370 -11.57 13.34 0.41
CA SER A 370 -12.82 13.07 -0.31
C SER A 370 -13.48 14.37 -0.74
N LEU A 371 -13.82 14.49 -2.03
CA LEU A 371 -14.53 15.65 -2.57
C LEU A 371 -15.98 15.28 -2.90
N HIS A 372 -16.94 15.96 -2.30
CA HIS A 372 -18.37 15.64 -2.44
C HIS A 372 -18.85 15.78 -3.89
N PRO A 373 -19.68 14.86 -4.43
CA PRO A 373 -20.14 14.90 -5.83
C PRO A 373 -20.89 16.19 -6.19
N ASP A 374 -21.68 16.76 -5.28
CA ASP A 374 -22.32 18.07 -5.46
C ASP A 374 -21.37 19.22 -5.84
N THR A 375 -20.07 19.09 -5.57
CA THR A 375 -19.07 20.10 -5.97
C THR A 375 -18.91 20.21 -7.48
N ALA A 376 -19.45 19.27 -8.26
CA ALA A 376 -19.53 19.36 -9.72
C ALA A 376 -20.21 20.63 -10.23
N ARG A 377 -21.08 21.26 -9.42
CA ARG A 377 -21.69 22.57 -9.74
C ARG A 377 -20.67 23.72 -9.80
N TYR A 378 -19.52 23.55 -9.17
CA TYR A 378 -18.41 24.51 -9.18
C TYR A 378 -17.23 24.02 -10.00
N PHE A 379 -17.00 22.70 -10.02
CA PHE A 379 -15.81 22.06 -10.57
C PHE A 379 -16.20 20.84 -11.42
N PRO A 380 -16.89 21.02 -12.56
CA PRO A 380 -17.38 19.89 -13.36
C PRO A 380 -16.26 18.96 -13.82
N ASP A 381 -15.08 19.52 -14.10
CA ASP A 381 -13.90 18.77 -14.55
C ASP A 381 -12.94 18.41 -13.40
N GLY A 382 -13.27 18.78 -12.16
CA GLY A 382 -12.36 18.70 -11.01
C GLY A 382 -11.69 20.02 -10.65
N THR A 383 -10.86 19.98 -9.60
CA THR A 383 -10.18 21.14 -9.04
C THR A 383 -8.79 20.78 -8.52
N ASP A 384 -7.90 21.77 -8.50
CA ASP A 384 -6.59 21.66 -7.86
C ASP A 384 -6.76 21.37 -6.37
N LEU A 385 -6.14 20.28 -5.93
CA LEU A 385 -5.98 19.90 -4.53
C LEU A 385 -4.57 20.28 -4.07
N THR A 386 -4.48 21.07 -3.00
CA THR A 386 -3.20 21.36 -2.34
C THR A 386 -3.17 20.69 -0.97
N LEU A 387 -2.18 19.83 -0.75
CA LEU A 387 -1.94 19.14 0.50
C LEU A 387 -0.73 19.78 1.22
N GLY A 388 -0.97 20.35 2.40
CA GLY A 388 0.05 20.84 3.31
C GLY A 388 0.41 19.78 4.33
N VAL A 389 1.67 19.37 4.38
CA VAL A 389 2.18 18.35 5.32
C VAL A 389 3.28 18.95 6.17
N ASP A 390 3.09 18.98 7.49
CA ASP A 390 4.10 19.37 8.47
C ASP A 390 4.23 18.26 9.52
N VAL A 391 5.38 17.58 9.51
CA VAL A 391 5.74 16.56 10.50
C VAL A 391 6.55 17.25 11.60
N ARG A 392 5.94 17.42 12.77
CA ARG A 392 6.52 18.15 13.90
C ARG A 392 7.09 17.24 14.96
N GLY A 393 8.10 17.74 15.66
CA GLY A 393 8.80 17.01 16.71
C GLY A 393 10.03 16.28 16.17
N THR A 394 10.96 15.97 17.07
CA THR A 394 12.15 15.20 16.76
C THR A 394 11.83 13.71 16.86
N ALA A 395 12.28 12.92 15.88
CA ALA A 395 12.23 11.47 15.96
C ALA A 395 12.98 10.99 17.23
N LYS A 396 12.40 10.00 17.91
CA LYS A 396 12.93 9.40 19.14
C LYS A 396 13.16 7.90 18.93
N PRO A 397 13.97 7.25 19.78
CA PRO A 397 14.02 5.79 19.82
C PRO A 397 12.63 5.20 20.08
N GLY A 398 12.34 4.08 19.42
CA GLY A 398 11.11 3.32 19.66
C GLY A 398 11.10 2.61 21.02
N PRO A 399 10.01 1.92 21.35
CA PRO A 399 9.76 1.32 22.66
C PRO A 399 10.62 0.06 22.95
N GLY A 400 11.51 -0.32 22.04
CA GLY A 400 12.37 -1.49 22.17
C GLY A 400 11.65 -2.81 21.91
N TYR A 401 11.11 -3.02 20.71
CA TYR A 401 10.48 -4.28 20.33
C TYR A 401 11.44 -5.49 20.46
N ALA A 402 10.90 -6.63 20.86
CA ALA A 402 11.60 -7.90 20.98
C ALA A 402 12.09 -8.42 19.62
N GLU A 403 11.33 -8.13 18.58
CA GLU A 403 11.52 -8.53 17.19
C GLU A 403 11.35 -7.30 16.27
N PRO A 404 11.73 -7.38 14.98
CA PRO A 404 11.46 -6.29 14.04
C PRO A 404 9.98 -5.89 14.05
N ALA A 405 9.71 -4.60 14.20
CA ALA A 405 8.36 -4.07 14.39
C ALA A 405 7.49 -4.05 13.11
N GLY A 406 8.04 -4.49 11.97
CA GLY A 406 7.38 -4.44 10.67
C GLY A 406 6.88 -3.03 10.34
N ILE A 407 5.59 -2.93 10.02
CA ILE A 407 4.92 -1.67 9.66
C ILE A 407 4.87 -0.63 10.79
N PHE A 408 5.22 -1.01 12.03
CA PHE A 408 5.21 -0.13 13.20
C PHE A 408 6.56 0.59 13.42
N SER A 409 7.27 0.86 12.32
CA SER A 409 8.55 1.55 12.30
C SER A 409 8.68 2.42 11.05
N VAL A 410 9.60 3.38 11.08
CA VAL A 410 9.95 4.22 9.92
C VAL A 410 11.40 3.94 9.54
N THR A 411 11.62 3.54 8.29
CA THR A 411 12.94 3.30 7.72
C THR A 411 13.51 4.55 7.05
N PRO A 412 14.83 4.63 6.80
CA PRO A 412 15.42 5.67 5.95
C PRO A 412 14.78 5.71 4.55
N GLU A 413 14.48 4.55 3.98
CA GLU A 413 13.87 4.38 2.66
C GLU A 413 12.44 4.96 2.62
N ASP A 414 11.67 4.80 3.70
CA ASP A 414 10.35 5.41 3.83
C ASP A 414 10.42 6.93 3.75
N ARG A 415 11.41 7.52 4.44
CA ARG A 415 11.62 8.98 4.47
C ARG A 415 12.05 9.50 3.11
N GLU A 416 12.88 8.76 2.39
CA GLU A 416 13.30 9.10 1.02
C GLU A 416 12.11 9.03 0.06
N THR A 417 11.37 7.92 0.08
CA THR A 417 10.17 7.72 -0.75
C THR A 417 9.15 8.85 -0.56
N ALA A 418 8.91 9.25 0.70
CA ALA A 418 8.03 10.37 1.03
C ALA A 418 8.60 11.72 0.57
N ARG A 419 9.92 11.94 0.68
CA ARG A 419 10.56 13.19 0.22
C ARG A 419 10.39 13.34 -1.30
N ASP A 420 10.47 12.26 -2.04
CA ASP A 420 10.43 12.28 -3.51
C ASP A 420 9.02 12.25 -4.09
N GLY A 421 8.00 11.92 -3.29
CA GLY A 421 6.64 11.85 -3.79
C GLY A 421 6.28 10.52 -4.47
N ARG A 422 7.09 9.46 -4.27
CA ARG A 422 6.97 8.19 -5.00
C ARG A 422 5.86 7.31 -4.43
N THR A 423 5.18 6.55 -5.28
CA THR A 423 4.26 5.48 -4.84
C THR A 423 5.03 4.28 -4.29
N ALA A 424 4.35 3.37 -3.57
CA ALA A 424 4.95 2.11 -3.10
C ALA A 424 5.52 1.28 -4.26
N GLN A 425 4.75 1.16 -5.34
CA GLN A 425 5.10 0.37 -6.52
C GLN A 425 6.31 0.95 -7.26
N GLU A 426 6.42 2.28 -7.33
CA GLU A 426 7.59 2.95 -7.91
C GLU A 426 8.86 2.73 -7.07
N ALA A 427 8.73 2.78 -5.74
CA ALA A 427 9.84 2.51 -4.84
C ALA A 427 10.33 1.05 -4.96
N GLU A 428 9.43 0.08 -5.02
CA GLU A 428 9.77 -1.35 -5.20
C GLU A 428 10.45 -1.62 -6.55
N ARG A 429 9.92 -1.06 -7.64
CA ARG A 429 10.54 -1.17 -8.97
C ARG A 429 11.94 -0.55 -8.98
N SER A 430 12.10 0.61 -8.37
CA SER A 430 13.41 1.27 -8.23
C SER A 430 14.38 0.41 -7.42
N GLY A 431 13.95 -0.17 -6.30
CA GLY A 431 14.77 -1.06 -5.49
C GLY A 431 15.20 -2.32 -6.25
N THR A 432 14.27 -2.91 -7.02
CA THR A 432 14.55 -4.08 -7.88
C THR A 432 15.58 -3.72 -8.96
N LEU A 433 15.38 -2.59 -9.66
CA LEU A 433 16.32 -2.10 -10.67
C LEU A 433 17.69 -1.78 -10.08
N THR A 434 17.73 -1.20 -8.89
CA THR A 434 18.97 -0.89 -8.17
C THR A 434 19.72 -2.17 -7.79
N THR A 435 19.01 -3.19 -7.29
CA THR A 435 19.58 -4.50 -6.97
C THR A 435 20.12 -5.21 -8.20
N VAL A 436 19.36 -5.20 -9.31
CA VAL A 436 19.81 -5.73 -10.60
C VAL A 436 21.04 -4.96 -11.10
N GLY A 437 21.08 -3.65 -10.93
CA GLY A 437 22.22 -2.80 -11.27
C GLY A 437 23.49 -3.19 -10.48
N TYR A 438 23.39 -3.32 -9.16
CA TYR A 438 24.52 -3.74 -8.31
C TYR A 438 24.97 -5.17 -8.63
N ALA A 439 24.03 -6.11 -8.83
CA ALA A 439 24.36 -7.48 -9.21
C ALA A 439 25.03 -7.53 -10.60
N GLY A 440 24.58 -6.72 -11.55
CA GLY A 440 25.16 -6.60 -12.88
C GLY A 440 26.58 -6.02 -12.86
N ILE A 441 26.81 -4.95 -12.09
CA ILE A 441 28.13 -4.34 -11.93
C ILE A 441 29.08 -5.29 -11.19
N GLY A 442 28.63 -5.93 -10.10
CA GLY A 442 29.43 -6.89 -9.34
C GLY A 442 29.84 -8.10 -10.17
N THR A 443 28.92 -8.65 -10.95
CA THR A 443 29.20 -9.76 -11.87
C THR A 443 30.14 -9.33 -13.00
N GLY A 444 29.93 -8.14 -13.58
CA GLY A 444 30.81 -7.59 -14.60
C GLY A 444 32.25 -7.38 -14.10
N ALA A 445 32.42 -6.83 -12.90
CA ALA A 445 33.73 -6.65 -12.29
C ALA A 445 34.42 -7.99 -12.00
N ALA A 446 33.70 -8.99 -11.49
CA ALA A 446 34.23 -10.32 -11.26
C ALA A 446 34.69 -11.01 -12.56
N LEU A 447 33.93 -10.85 -13.64
CA LEU A 447 34.31 -11.36 -14.97
C LEU A 447 35.57 -10.68 -15.50
N LEU A 448 35.71 -9.36 -15.34
CA LEU A 448 36.90 -8.63 -15.75
C LEU A 448 38.14 -9.04 -14.94
N VAL A 449 38.00 -9.27 -13.63
CA VAL A 449 39.09 -9.81 -12.79
C VAL A 449 39.45 -11.24 -13.20
N GLY A 450 38.45 -12.09 -13.45
CA GLY A 450 38.67 -13.44 -13.95
C GLY A 450 39.38 -13.46 -15.30
N LEU A 451 38.99 -12.58 -16.23
CA LEU A 451 39.62 -12.42 -17.54
C LEU A 451 41.06 -11.88 -17.40
N GLY A 452 41.30 -10.94 -16.49
CA GLY A 452 42.63 -10.44 -16.17
C GLY A 452 43.54 -11.54 -15.61
N ALA A 453 43.04 -12.35 -14.69
CA ALA A 453 43.78 -13.49 -14.14
C ALA A 453 44.08 -14.55 -15.22
N TRP A 454 43.09 -14.87 -16.07
CA TRP A 454 43.26 -15.83 -17.15
C TRP A 454 44.28 -15.35 -18.20
N THR A 455 44.24 -14.09 -18.61
CA THR A 455 45.20 -13.53 -19.57
C THR A 455 46.63 -13.50 -19.01
N LEU A 456 46.81 -13.23 -17.70
CA LEU A 456 48.12 -13.31 -17.04
C LEU A 456 48.65 -14.76 -16.99
N LEU A 457 47.78 -15.73 -16.71
CA LEU A 457 48.15 -17.14 -16.71
C LEU A 457 48.50 -17.65 -18.12
N ALA A 458 47.70 -17.27 -19.13
CA ALA A 458 47.95 -17.63 -20.52
C ALA A 458 49.28 -17.06 -21.06
N ARG A 459 49.68 -15.86 -20.62
CA ARG A 459 50.99 -15.27 -20.97
C ARG A 459 52.17 -15.96 -20.28
N ARG A 460 51.99 -16.53 -19.09
CA ARG A 460 53.05 -17.28 -18.37
C ARG A 460 53.34 -18.64 -18.98
N SER A 461 52.34 -19.28 -19.59
CA SER A 461 52.50 -20.56 -20.30
C SER A 461 53.18 -20.42 -21.67
N ALA A 462 53.36 -19.19 -22.16
CA ALA A 462 54.08 -18.88 -23.39
C ALA A 462 55.51 -18.40 -23.08
N SER A 463 56.34 -19.28 -22.50
CA SER A 463 57.80 -19.09 -22.48
C SER A 463 58.46 -20.08 -23.46
N PRO A 464 59.49 -19.66 -24.23
CA PRO A 464 60.06 -20.48 -25.31
C PRO A 464 60.84 -21.67 -24.75
N GLY A 465 60.66 -22.85 -25.35
CA GLY A 465 61.41 -24.06 -24.99
C GLY A 465 62.93 -23.88 -25.15
N PRO A 466 63.76 -24.44 -24.24
CA PRO A 466 65.21 -24.26 -24.29
C PRO A 466 65.87 -25.12 -25.38
N PRO A 467 66.96 -24.63 -26.00
CA PRO A 467 67.72 -25.39 -26.99
C PRO A 467 68.64 -26.42 -26.32
N GLY A 468 68.83 -27.55 -27.00
CA GLY A 468 69.65 -28.67 -26.53
C GLY A 468 71.14 -28.32 -26.37
N ARG A 469 71.82 -29.08 -25.52
CA ARG A 469 73.28 -29.07 -25.41
C ARG A 469 73.83 -30.49 -25.31
N ARG A 470 74.71 -30.79 -26.27
CA ARG A 470 75.57 -31.98 -26.40
C ARG A 470 76.72 -31.96 -25.39
N GLY A 471 77.25 -33.16 -25.12
CA GLY A 471 78.59 -33.45 -24.59
C GLY A 471 78.57 -33.81 -23.11
N GLY A 472 79.18 -34.87 -22.59
CA GLY A 472 80.04 -35.95 -23.10
C GLY A 472 80.27 -36.90 -21.90
N GLN A 473 80.13 -38.22 -22.07
CA GLN A 473 81.21 -39.20 -22.28
C GLN A 473 81.90 -39.71 -20.98
N ARG A 474 81.72 -41.04 -20.78
CA ARG A 474 82.53 -42.05 -20.03
C ARG A 474 82.49 -42.01 -18.50
N ASP A 475 82.47 -43.12 -17.75
CA ASP A 475 82.37 -44.56 -18.05
C ASP A 475 82.11 -45.31 -16.72
N ARG A 476 81.64 -46.57 -16.83
CA ARG A 476 81.66 -47.68 -15.84
C ARG A 476 80.70 -47.69 -14.62
N GLY A 477 79.91 -48.77 -14.59
CA GLY A 477 79.53 -49.48 -13.36
C GLY A 477 78.12 -50.08 -13.35
N GLU A 478 77.93 -51.28 -13.89
CA GLU A 478 76.79 -52.18 -13.61
C GLU A 478 77.07 -53.06 -12.37
N PRO A 479 76.12 -53.88 -11.85
CA PRO A 479 74.67 -53.72 -11.73
C PRO A 479 74.12 -54.13 -10.33
N GLY A 480 72.84 -53.86 -10.06
CA GLY A 480 72.08 -54.46 -8.95
C GLY A 480 70.64 -53.94 -8.95
N GLN A 481 69.74 -54.56 -9.71
CA GLN A 481 68.77 -55.59 -9.29
C GLN A 481 67.73 -55.17 -8.24
N GLN A 482 66.49 -55.18 -8.74
CA GLN A 482 65.26 -55.71 -8.13
C GLN A 482 64.52 -54.91 -7.05
N GLY A 483 63.21 -54.84 -7.25
CA GLY A 483 62.24 -54.41 -6.25
C GLY A 483 60.92 -53.90 -6.82
N GLU A 484 60.31 -54.65 -7.74
CA GLU A 484 58.87 -54.54 -8.02
C GLU A 484 58.06 -54.69 -6.73
N GLN A 485 57.02 -53.89 -6.55
CA GLN A 485 55.67 -54.44 -6.35
C GLN A 485 54.60 -53.36 -6.54
N HIS A 486 53.96 -53.44 -7.70
CA HIS A 486 52.58 -53.02 -7.90
C HIS A 486 51.66 -53.82 -6.98
N GLN A 487 50.60 -53.21 -6.46
CA GLN A 487 49.26 -53.80 -6.53
C GLN A 487 48.15 -52.75 -6.43
N ARG A 488 47.33 -52.72 -7.49
CA ARG A 488 46.04 -52.05 -7.65
C ARG A 488 44.91 -53.02 -7.30
N PHE A 489 43.69 -52.45 -7.27
CA PHE A 489 42.34 -53.06 -7.25
C PHE A 489 41.84 -53.40 -5.85
N GLY A 490 40.64 -53.04 -5.40
CA GLY A 490 39.38 -52.61 -6.04
C GLY A 490 38.23 -53.29 -5.26
N PRO A 491 37.10 -52.64 -4.93
CA PRO A 491 36.13 -53.17 -3.96
C PRO A 491 35.06 -54.07 -4.61
N PRO A 492 34.30 -54.84 -3.81
CA PRO A 492 32.84 -54.61 -3.82
C PRO A 492 32.07 -54.86 -2.50
N GLN A 493 31.00 -54.06 -2.40
CA GLN A 493 29.62 -54.21 -1.88
C GLN A 493 29.14 -55.35 -0.95
N GLY A 494 28.17 -54.96 -0.11
CA GLY A 494 27.08 -55.76 0.46
C GLY A 494 27.12 -55.80 2.00
N TRP A 495 26.08 -55.56 2.78
CA TRP A 495 24.61 -55.65 2.60
C TRP A 495 23.90 -54.55 3.41
#